data_AF-A0A379ESC0-F1
#
_entry.id   AF-A0A379ESC0-F1
#
_cell.length_a   1.000
_cell.length_b   1.000
_cell.length_c   1.000
_cell.angle_alpha   90.00
_cell.angle_beta   90.00
_cell.angle_gamma   90.00
#
_symmetry.space_group_name_H-M   'P 1'
#
loop_
_entity.id
_entity.type
_entity.pdbx_description
1 polymer ?
#
loop_
_entity_poly.entity_id
_entity_poly.type
_entity_poly.pdbx_seq_one_letter_code
_entity_poly.pdbx_strand_id
1 'polypeptide(L)' 'MQGKIALVTGATRGIGRAIAEELAEKGAFVIGTATSEKGAESISAYF' A
#
# COMPACT_ATOMS: atom_id res chain seq x y z
N MET A 1 6.59 11.88 -4.31
CA MET A 1 6.16 11.65 -2.91
C MET A 1 7.33 11.43 -1.96
N GLN A 2 8.58 11.60 -2.41
CA GLN A 2 9.78 11.40 -1.60
C GLN A 2 9.67 11.91 -0.16
N GLY A 3 9.87 11.01 0.80
CA GLY A 3 9.87 11.31 2.23
C GLY A 3 8.50 11.56 2.86
N LYS A 4 7.40 11.34 2.13
CA LYS A 4 6.04 11.39 2.68
C LYS A 4 5.60 10.00 3.14
N ILE A 5 4.74 9.97 4.16
CA ILE A 5 4.04 8.76 4.60
C ILE A 5 2.62 8.79 4.04
N ALA A 6 2.16 7.68 3.45
CA ALA A 6 0.81 7.56 2.91
C ALA A 6 0.08 6.34 3.50
N LEU A 7 -1.14 6.55 3.99
CA LEU A 7 -2.04 5.48 4.44
C LEU A 7 -3.02 5.14 3.32
N VAL A 8 -3.04 3.88 2.87
CA VAL A 8 -3.93 3.40 1.80
C VAL A 8 -4.85 2.31 2.35
N THR A 9 -6.15 2.55 2.34
CA THR A 9 -7.14 1.55 2.75
C THR A 9 -7.49 0.61 1.59
N GLY A 10 -7.71 -0.67 1.88
CA GLY A 10 -8.04 -1.65 0.84
C GLY A 10 -6.90 -1.89 -0.17
N ALA A 11 -5.64 -1.86 0.30
CA ALA A 11 -4.45 -1.96 -0.56
C ALA A 11 -4.16 -3.39 -1.08
N THR A 12 -5.03 -4.36 -0.82
CA THR A 12 -4.83 -5.76 -1.21
C THR A 12 -5.07 -6.03 -2.69
N ARG A 13 -5.91 -5.23 -3.36
CA ARG A 13 -6.31 -5.43 -4.76
C ARG A 13 -6.90 -4.18 -5.41
N GLY A 14 -7.12 -4.25 -6.72
CA GLY A 14 -7.83 -3.23 -7.49
C GLY A 14 -7.18 -1.85 -7.38
N ILE A 15 -8.00 -0.80 -7.29
CA ILE A 15 -7.54 0.59 -7.25
C ILE A 15 -6.65 0.87 -6.03
N GLY A 16 -6.99 0.32 -4.86
CA GLY A 16 -6.21 0.54 -3.64
C GLY A 16 -4.77 0.02 -3.79
N ARG A 17 -4.59 -1.14 -4.42
CA ARG A 17 -3.26 -1.67 -4.74
C ARG A 17 -2.50 -0.78 -5.74
N ALA A 18 -3.14 -0.41 -6.84
CA ALA A 18 -2.50 0.44 -7.85
C ALA A 18 -2.04 1.80 -7.29
N ILE A 19 -2.83 2.39 -6.39
CA ILE A 19 -2.46 3.63 -5.70
C ILE A 19 -1.26 3.40 -4.77
N ALA A 20 -1.24 2.29 -4.01
CA ALA A 20 -0.12 1.97 -3.12
C ALA A 20 1.20 1.82 -3.90
N GLU A 21 1.17 1.07 -5.01
CA GLU A 21 2.33 0.87 -5.90
C GLU A 21 2.84 2.21 -6.47
N GLU A 22 1.95 3.03 -7.06
CA GLU A 22 2.31 4.33 -7.64
C GLU A 22 2.89 5.31 -6.59
N LEU A 23 2.35 5.31 -5.37
CA LEU A 23 2.86 6.15 -4.28
C LEU A 23 4.25 5.71 -3.82
N ALA A 24 4.46 4.39 -3.71
CA ALA A 24 5.76 3.81 -3.37
C ALA A 24 6.81 4.11 -4.44
N GLU A 25 6.49 3.94 -5.72
CA GLU A 25 7.37 4.29 -6.86
C GLU A 25 7.76 5.78 -6.85
N LYS A 26 6.86 6.65 -6.38
CA LYS A 26 7.13 8.08 -6.18
C LYS A 26 7.92 8.40 -4.91
N GLY A 27 8.39 7.39 -4.16
CA GLY A 27 9.22 7.53 -2.97
C GLY A 27 8.45 7.79 -1.67
N ALA A 28 7.15 7.48 -1.62
CA ALA A 28 6.41 7.48 -0.36
C ALA A 28 6.74 6.24 0.47
N PHE A 29 6.71 6.36 1.79
CA PHE A 29 6.56 5.22 2.68
C PHE A 29 5.07 4.89 2.81
N VAL A 30 4.64 3.75 2.28
CA VAL A 30 3.22 3.39 2.20
C VAL A 30 2.84 2.41 3.31
N ILE A 31 1.76 2.73 4.01
CA ILE A 31 1.09 1.87 4.98
C ILE A 31 -0.22 1.42 4.36
N GLY A 32 -0.36 0.15 4.03
CA GLY A 32 -1.61 -0.41 3.50
C GLY A 32 -2.45 -1.09 4.58
N THR A 33 -3.78 -1.05 4.44
CA THR A 33 -4.69 -1.78 5.35
C THR A 33 -5.57 -2.80 4.61
N ALA A 34 -5.95 -3.84 5.34
CA ALA A 34 -6.87 -4.89 4.91
C ALA A 34 -7.83 -5.26 6.06
N THR A 35 -8.93 -5.94 5.74
CA THR A 35 -9.91 -6.42 6.73
C THR A 35 -9.52 -7.75 7.40
N SER A 36 -8.35 -8.29 7.08
CA SER A 36 -7.82 -9.53 7.66
C SER A 36 -6.30 -9.45 7.73
N GLU A 37 -5.71 -10.17 8.69
CA GLU A 37 -4.25 -10.26 8.86
C GLU A 37 -3.58 -10.80 7.60
N LYS A 38 -4.10 -11.91 7.04
CA LYS A 38 -3.61 -12.47 5.77
C LYS A 38 -3.65 -11.46 4.62
N GLY A 39 -4.68 -10.61 4.58
CA GLY A 39 -4.75 -9.53 3.62
C GLY A 39 -3.65 -8.49 3.85
N ALA A 40 -3.39 -8.11 5.10
CA ALA A 40 -2.34 -7.16 5.45
C ALA A 40 -0.94 -7.71 5.12
N GLU A 41 -0.67 -8.97 5.42
CA GLU A 41 0.57 -9.66 5.06
C GLU A 41 0.83 -9.63 3.55
N SER A 42 -0.22 -9.82 2.73
CA SER A 42 -0.08 -9.78 1.27
C SER A 42 0.39 -8.42 0.75
N ILE A 43 0.08 -7.32 1.46
CA ILE A 43 0.46 -5.96 1.03
C ILE A 43 1.98 -5.78 1.13
N SER A 44 2.58 -6.22 2.24
CA SER A 44 4.03 -6.13 2.47
C SER A 44 4.86 -7.03 1.55
N ALA A 45 4.23 -7.98 0.84
CA ALA A 45 4.91 -8.87 -0.10
C ALA A 45 5.13 -8.23 -1.49
N TYR A 46 4.50 -7.08 -1.78
CA TYR A 46 4.56 -6.45 -3.11
C TYR A 46 5.70 -5.43 -3.28
N PHE A 47 6.14 -4.78 -2.20
CA PHE A 47 7.12 -3.69 -2.21
C PHE A 47 7.79 -3.51 -0.85
#